data_AF-A0A3M2T764-F1
#
_entry.id   AF-A0A3M2T764-F1
#
_cell.length_a   1.000
_cell.length_b   1.000
_cell.length_c   1.000
_cell.angle_alpha   90.00
_cell.angle_beta   90.00
_cell.angle_gamma   90.00
#
_symmetry.space_group_name_H-M   'P 1'
#
loop_
_entity.id
_entity.type
_entity.pdbx_description
1 polymer ?
#
loop_
_entity_poly.entity_id
_entity_poly.type
_entity_poly.pdbx_seq_one_letter_code
_entity_poly.pdbx_strand_id
1 'polypeptide(L)'
;MARTYQKVHKHVSKKKGAVEALHENSRDANRIRRAAARDDRVARVNATMSRGRDLYIQRIGYFQENTPDSGAFSDEDMMELVRSYINRGAPEIEQLQSERRKGRPPGKREEALIQRTEAENKELRTGFWVPDITQDDVVERLKVWKGDWLGWAP
;
A
#
# COMPACT_ATOMS: atom_id res chain seq x y z
N MET A 1 9.82 -30.77 -8.56
CA MET A 1 9.44 -30.88 -7.14
C MET A 1 8.39 -29.84 -6.80
N ALA A 2 7.35 -30.21 -6.04
CA ALA A 2 6.37 -29.27 -5.48
C ALA A 2 7.08 -28.18 -4.64
N ARG A 3 6.86 -26.89 -4.95
CA ARG A 3 7.58 -25.79 -4.29
C ARG A 3 6.81 -25.10 -3.16
N THR A 4 5.48 -25.19 -3.15
CA THR A 4 4.62 -24.54 -2.14
C THR A 4 4.31 -25.49 -0.99
N TYR A 5 4.13 -24.94 0.21
CA TYR A 5 3.79 -25.67 1.43
C TYR A 5 2.60 -26.60 1.20
N GLN A 6 1.49 -26.10 0.64
CA GLN A 6 0.29 -26.91 0.40
C GLN A 6 0.57 -28.16 -0.45
N LYS A 7 1.39 -28.03 -1.50
CA LYS A 7 1.74 -29.15 -2.37
C LYS A 7 2.70 -30.13 -1.68
N VAL A 8 3.65 -29.63 -0.90
CA VAL A 8 4.59 -30.45 -0.11
C VAL A 8 3.85 -31.20 0.99
N HIS A 9 2.97 -30.52 1.73
CA HIS A 9 2.13 -31.08 2.77
C HIS A 9 1.24 -32.20 2.21
N LYS A 10 0.53 -31.94 1.10
CA LYS A 10 -0.29 -32.96 0.41
C LYS A 10 0.53 -34.17 -0.03
N HIS A 11 1.74 -33.96 -0.56
CA HIS A 11 2.61 -35.04 -0.99
C HIS A 11 3.09 -35.90 0.19
N VAL A 12 3.53 -35.28 1.28
CA VAL A 12 3.97 -35.99 2.48
C VAL A 12 2.80 -36.73 3.14
N SER A 13 1.64 -36.10 3.23
CA SER A 13 0.44 -36.74 3.77
C SER A 13 0.03 -37.98 2.97
N LYS A 14 0.05 -37.91 1.63
CA LYS A 14 -0.20 -39.08 0.78
C LYS A 14 0.82 -40.20 0.96
N LYS A 15 2.07 -39.88 1.28
CA LYS A 15 3.17 -40.84 1.42
C LYS A 15 3.22 -41.51 2.80
N LYS A 16 2.93 -40.76 3.86
CA LYS A 16 3.16 -41.17 5.26
C LYS A 16 1.92 -41.17 6.14
N GLY A 17 0.76 -40.75 5.63
CA GLY A 17 -0.47 -40.64 6.40
C GLY A 17 -0.59 -39.29 7.12
N ALA A 18 -0.99 -39.31 8.39
CA ALA A 18 -1.13 -38.09 9.17
C ALA A 18 0.23 -37.39 9.36
N VAL A 19 0.30 -36.11 8.98
CA VAL A 19 1.53 -35.30 9.09
C VAL A 19 1.93 -35.10 10.56
N GLU A 20 0.96 -35.05 11.46
CA GLU A 20 1.16 -34.95 12.92
C GLU A 20 1.83 -36.20 13.53
N ALA A 21 1.81 -37.34 12.83
CA ALA A 21 2.48 -38.56 13.29
C ALA A 21 3.97 -38.61 12.90
N LEU A 22 4.49 -37.58 12.21
CA LEU A 22 5.90 -37.52 11.84
C LEU A 22 6.76 -37.09 13.03
N HIS A 23 7.85 -37.82 13.26
CA HIS A 23 8.89 -37.36 14.18
C HIS A 23 9.44 -36.00 13.73
N GLU A 24 9.66 -35.10 14.68
CA GLU A 24 10.08 -33.72 14.45
C GLU A 24 11.34 -33.61 13.56
N ASN A 25 12.31 -34.48 13.75
CA ASN A 25 13.59 -34.46 13.02
C ASN A 25 13.58 -35.33 11.76
N SER A 26 12.43 -35.90 11.39
CA SER A 26 12.32 -36.70 10.17
C SER A 26 12.59 -35.85 8.92
N ARG A 27 13.07 -36.52 7.85
CA ARG A 27 13.32 -35.86 6.55
C ARG A 27 12.07 -35.18 5.99
N ASP A 28 10.91 -35.81 6.15
CA ASP A 28 9.64 -35.32 5.62
C ASP A 28 9.10 -34.14 6.49
N ALA A 29 9.25 -34.17 7.82
CA ALA A 29 8.95 -33.02 8.69
C ALA A 29 9.82 -31.80 8.36
N ASN A 30 11.13 -32.01 8.19
CA ASN A 30 12.06 -30.95 7.78
C ASN A 30 11.72 -30.39 6.38
N ARG A 31 11.23 -31.22 5.46
CA ARG A 31 10.79 -30.77 4.14
C ARG A 31 9.56 -29.86 4.24
N ILE A 32 8.60 -30.19 5.10
CA ILE A 32 7.41 -29.35 5.36
C ILE A 32 7.81 -28.01 5.96
N ARG A 33 8.67 -28.01 7.01
CA ARG A 33 9.15 -26.78 7.65
C ARG A 33 9.86 -25.85 6.67
N ARG A 34 10.72 -26.38 5.80
CA ARG A 34 11.40 -25.59 4.76
C ARG A 34 10.41 -24.98 3.76
N ALA A 35 9.38 -25.73 3.38
CA ALA A 35 8.34 -25.22 2.48
C ALA A 35 7.51 -24.12 3.14
N ALA A 36 7.11 -24.28 4.40
CA ALA A 36 6.43 -23.25 5.19
C ALA A 36 7.28 -21.98 5.32
N ALA A 37 8.53 -22.11 5.76
CA ALA A 37 9.44 -20.98 5.92
C ALA A 37 9.72 -20.23 4.59
N ARG A 38 9.67 -20.93 3.46
CA ARG A 38 9.76 -20.31 2.13
C ARG A 38 8.50 -19.51 1.81
N ASP A 39 7.33 -20.12 1.97
CA ASP A 39 6.05 -19.46 1.68
C ASP A 39 5.87 -18.22 2.59
N ASP A 40 6.23 -18.31 3.87
CA ASP A 40 6.23 -17.16 4.79
C ASP A 40 7.16 -16.04 4.33
N ARG A 41 8.34 -16.38 3.79
CA ARG A 41 9.28 -15.38 3.26
C ARG A 41 8.69 -14.69 2.04
N VAL A 42 8.09 -15.45 1.13
CA VAL A 42 7.42 -14.89 -0.06
C VAL A 42 6.25 -14.00 0.35
N ALA A 43 5.43 -14.44 1.31
CA ALA A 43 4.32 -13.66 1.85
C ALA A 43 4.79 -12.34 2.46
N ARG A 44 5.89 -12.35 3.23
CA ARG A 44 6.49 -11.11 3.78
C ARG A 44 6.97 -10.16 2.69
N VAL A 45 7.64 -10.67 1.66
CA VAL A 45 8.10 -9.83 0.53
C VAL A 45 6.90 -9.21 -0.19
N ASN A 46 5.87 -10.00 -0.50
CA ASN A 46 4.65 -9.52 -1.14
C ASN A 46 3.94 -8.47 -0.28
N ALA A 47 3.85 -8.69 1.04
CA ALA A 47 3.25 -7.72 1.96
C ALA A 47 4.03 -6.41 2.05
N THR A 48 5.37 -6.45 1.98
CA THR A 48 6.20 -5.24 1.89
C THR A 48 6.00 -4.52 0.57
N MET A 49 5.94 -5.26 -0.55
CA MET A 49 5.67 -4.67 -1.86
C MET A 49 4.28 -4.04 -1.94
N SER A 50 3.24 -4.71 -1.40
CA SER A 50 1.89 -4.17 -1.33
C SER A 50 1.87 -2.87 -0.54
N ARG A 51 2.45 -2.85 0.66
CA ARG A 51 2.52 -1.62 1.49
C ARG A 51 3.24 -0.46 0.79
N GLY A 52 4.26 -0.76 -0.01
CA GLY A 52 4.93 0.25 -0.84
C GLY A 52 4.04 0.79 -1.97
N ARG A 53 3.09 -0.02 -2.47
CA ARG A 53 2.13 0.37 -3.50
C ARG A 53 0.91 1.09 -2.94
N ASP A 54 0.52 0.78 -1.70
CA ASP A 54 -0.67 1.35 -1.06
C ASP A 54 -0.68 2.87 -1.09
N LEU A 55 0.48 3.52 -0.92
CA LEU A 55 0.62 4.98 -1.03
C LEU A 55 0.12 5.50 -2.40
N TYR A 56 0.57 4.84 -3.47
CA TYR A 56 0.21 5.23 -4.83
C TYR A 56 -1.24 4.92 -5.16
N ILE A 57 -1.76 3.77 -4.71
CA ILE A 57 -3.18 3.40 -4.86
C ILE A 57 -4.06 4.45 -4.17
N GLN A 58 -3.73 4.85 -2.94
CA GLN A 58 -4.47 5.89 -2.22
C GLN A 58 -4.40 7.24 -2.93
N ARG A 59 -3.26 7.57 -3.53
CA ARG A 59 -3.08 8.80 -4.32
C ARG A 59 -3.95 8.78 -5.57
N ILE A 60 -3.92 7.71 -6.36
CA ILE A 60 -4.77 7.56 -7.55
C ILE A 60 -6.25 7.64 -7.16
N GLY A 61 -6.67 6.94 -6.10
CA GLY A 61 -8.05 6.98 -5.61
C GLY A 61 -8.49 8.38 -5.20
N TYR A 62 -7.64 9.12 -4.49
CA TYR A 62 -7.94 10.51 -4.16
C TYR A 62 -8.12 11.37 -5.42
N PHE A 63 -7.24 11.20 -6.42
CA PHE A 63 -7.35 11.93 -7.68
C PHE A 63 -8.63 11.54 -8.42
N GLN A 64 -8.98 10.26 -8.47
CA GLN A 64 -10.23 9.79 -9.09
C GLN A 64 -11.46 10.44 -8.45
N GLU A 65 -11.51 10.52 -7.12
CA GLU A 65 -12.64 11.08 -6.38
C GLU A 65 -12.76 12.61 -6.50
N ASN A 66 -11.63 13.30 -6.68
CA ASN A 66 -11.56 14.77 -6.67
C ASN A 66 -11.33 15.37 -8.06
N THR A 67 -11.28 14.56 -9.12
CA THR A 67 -11.23 15.02 -10.51
C THR A 67 -12.67 15.28 -10.98
N PRO A 68 -13.09 16.54 -11.21
CA PRO A 68 -14.41 16.84 -11.76
C PRO A 68 -14.63 16.21 -13.13
N ASP A 69 -15.89 15.91 -13.45
CA ASP A 69 -16.25 15.15 -14.65
C ASP A 69 -16.04 15.92 -15.97
N SER A 70 -15.87 17.25 -15.93
CA SER A 70 -15.85 18.12 -17.11
C SER A 70 -14.74 19.18 -17.07
N GLY A 71 -13.92 19.21 -18.11
CA GLY A 71 -12.95 20.28 -18.38
C GLY A 71 -11.55 19.75 -18.67
N ALA A 72 -10.83 20.44 -19.57
CA ALA A 72 -9.39 20.24 -19.70
C ALA A 72 -8.73 20.74 -18.42
N PHE A 73 -7.99 19.87 -17.73
CA PHE A 73 -7.26 20.26 -16.53
C PHE A 73 -6.02 21.06 -16.92
N SER A 74 -5.86 22.22 -16.29
CA SER A 74 -4.62 22.97 -16.36
C SER A 74 -3.58 22.39 -15.40
N ASP A 75 -2.32 22.76 -15.61
CA ASP A 75 -1.23 22.44 -14.67
C ASP A 75 -1.50 23.07 -13.29
N GLU A 76 -2.16 24.23 -13.25
CA GLU A 76 -2.58 24.89 -12.02
C GLU A 76 -3.60 24.05 -11.24
N ASP A 77 -4.61 23.51 -11.92
CA ASP A 77 -5.64 22.65 -11.30
C ASP A 77 -5.02 21.39 -10.72
N MET A 78 -4.08 20.77 -11.44
CA MET A 78 -3.34 19.61 -10.95
C MET A 78 -2.54 19.96 -9.68
N MET A 79 -1.84 21.09 -9.68
CA MET A 79 -1.06 21.54 -8.53
C MET A 79 -1.95 21.86 -7.32
N GLU A 80 -3.16 22.39 -7.52
CA GLU A 80 -4.15 22.58 -6.45
C GLU A 80 -4.63 21.24 -5.87
N LEU A 81 -4.94 20.27 -6.73
CA LEU A 81 -5.30 18.90 -6.31
C LEU A 81 -4.18 18.23 -5.52
N VAL A 82 -2.92 18.38 -5.95
CA VAL A 82 -1.75 17.87 -5.22
C VAL A 82 -1.65 18.52 -3.83
N ARG A 83 -1.81 19.85 -3.74
CA ARG A 83 -1.77 20.57 -2.45
C ARG A 83 -2.92 20.14 -1.54
N SER A 84 -4.11 19.94 -2.10
CA SER A 84 -5.29 19.44 -1.36
C SER A 84 -5.03 18.03 -0.84
N TYR A 85 -4.44 17.15 -1.66
CA TYR A 85 -4.02 15.82 -1.24
C TYR A 85 -3.05 15.88 -0.05
N ILE A 86 -1.98 16.66 -0.16
CA ILE A 86 -0.96 16.79 0.90
C ILE A 86 -1.60 17.29 2.21
N ASN A 87 -2.47 18.30 2.10
CA ASN A 87 -3.11 18.93 3.26
C ASN A 87 -4.37 18.23 3.76
N ARG A 88 -4.75 17.06 3.22
CA ARG A 88 -5.95 16.29 3.64
C ARG A 88 -6.02 15.98 5.14
N GLY A 89 -4.86 15.93 5.81
CA GLY A 89 -4.77 15.69 7.26
C GLY A 89 -4.80 16.96 8.11
N ALA A 90 -4.76 18.15 7.53
CA ALA A 90 -4.67 19.41 8.28
C ALA A 90 -5.82 19.59 9.29
N PRO A 91 -7.10 19.30 8.96
CA PRO A 91 -8.19 19.40 9.94
C PRO A 91 -8.01 18.44 11.14
N GLU A 92 -7.53 17.22 10.89
CA GLU A 92 -7.27 16.23 11.96
C GLU A 92 -6.09 16.67 12.83
N ILE A 93 -5.04 17.25 12.24
CA ILE A 93 -3.89 17.80 12.96
C ILE A 93 -4.34 18.97 13.85
N GLU A 94 -5.11 19.92 13.31
CA GLU A 94 -5.62 21.08 14.05
C GLU A 94 -6.50 20.65 15.22
N GLN A 95 -7.39 19.67 15.01
CA GLN A 95 -8.20 19.10 16.08
C GLN A 95 -7.32 18.51 17.19
N LEU A 96 -6.37 17.64 16.85
CA LEU A 96 -5.47 17.01 17.83
C LEU A 96 -4.64 18.05 18.60
N GLN A 97 -4.19 19.10 17.93
CA GLN A 97 -3.45 20.20 18.55
C GLN A 97 -4.33 21.03 19.50
N SER A 98 -5.60 21.24 19.16
CA SER A 98 -6.55 21.97 20.01
C SER A 98 -6.93 21.21 21.28
N GLU A 99 -7.09 19.89 21.19
CA GLU A 99 -7.37 19.00 22.33
C GLU A 99 -6.14 18.83 23.25
N ARG A 100 -4.96 19.13 22.73
CA ARG A 100 -3.69 19.00 23.45
C ARG A 100 -3.51 20.14 24.44
N ARG A 101 -3.34 19.79 25.71
CA ARG A 101 -2.96 20.76 26.76
C ARG A 101 -1.57 21.33 26.46
N LYS A 102 -1.40 22.62 26.76
CA LYS A 102 -0.12 23.32 26.63
C LYS A 102 1.00 22.54 27.34
N GLY A 103 2.07 22.23 26.59
CA GLY A 103 3.25 21.51 27.11
C GLY A 103 3.18 19.97 27.04
N ARG A 104 2.04 19.36 26.66
CA ARG A 104 1.99 17.92 26.38
C ARG A 104 2.64 17.65 25.00
N PRO A 105 3.52 16.65 24.85
CA PRO A 105 4.06 16.29 23.54
C PRO A 105 2.96 15.76 22.60
N PRO A 106 3.15 15.86 21.27
CA PRO A 106 2.24 15.29 20.28
C PRO A 106 1.97 13.80 20.50
N GLY A 107 0.76 13.36 20.19
CA GLY A 107 0.43 11.94 20.20
C GLY A 107 1.01 11.22 18.97
N LYS A 108 1.15 9.89 19.02
CA LYS A 108 1.63 9.09 17.87
C LYS A 108 0.88 9.35 16.56
N ARG A 109 -0.43 9.61 16.65
CA ARG A 109 -1.28 9.92 15.49
C ARG A 109 -0.95 11.29 14.90
N GLU A 110 -0.82 12.31 15.75
CA GLU A 110 -0.43 13.66 15.37
C GLU A 110 0.97 13.64 14.71
N GLU A 111 1.95 13.00 15.33
CA GLU A 111 3.31 12.84 14.79
C GLU A 111 3.30 12.17 13.42
N ALA A 112 2.53 11.09 13.25
CA ALA A 112 2.44 10.37 11.98
C ALA A 112 1.83 11.24 10.87
N LEU A 113 0.80 12.04 11.18
CA LEU A 113 0.17 12.95 10.20
C LEU A 113 1.11 14.08 9.79
N ILE A 114 1.83 14.67 10.75
CA ILE A 114 2.81 15.72 10.50
C ILE A 114 3.96 15.16 9.64
N GLN A 115 4.56 14.04 10.04
CA GLN A 115 5.65 13.41 9.29
C GLN A 115 5.23 13.01 7.87
N ARG A 116 4.00 12.51 7.68
CA ARG A 116 3.46 12.21 6.35
C ARG A 116 3.39 13.48 5.50
N THR A 117 2.81 14.54 6.04
CA THR A 117 2.64 15.83 5.35
C THR A 117 3.99 16.43 4.98
N GLU A 118 4.98 16.36 5.87
CA GLU A 118 6.36 16.81 5.61
C GLU A 118 7.04 15.98 4.52
N ALA A 119 6.88 14.65 4.55
CA ALA A 119 7.44 13.76 3.55
C ALA A 119 6.86 14.02 2.14
N GLU A 120 5.54 14.20 2.04
CA GLU A 120 4.87 14.51 0.78
C GLU A 120 5.22 15.91 0.26
N ASN A 121 5.36 16.92 1.13
CA ASN A 121 5.86 18.24 0.74
C ASN A 121 7.32 18.19 0.23
N LYS A 122 8.16 17.34 0.83
CA LYS A 122 9.52 17.12 0.35
C LYS A 122 9.51 16.46 -1.04
N GLU A 123 8.66 15.46 -1.24
CA GLU A 123 8.46 14.81 -2.54
C GLU A 123 8.02 15.82 -3.60
N LEU A 124 7.05 16.70 -3.27
CA LEU A 124 6.57 17.74 -4.17
C LEU A 124 7.68 18.66 -4.69
N ARG A 125 8.65 19.00 -3.85
CA ARG A 125 9.79 19.85 -4.26
C ARG A 125 10.75 19.16 -5.23
N THR A 126 10.83 17.84 -5.23
CA THR A 126 11.75 17.05 -6.06
C THR A 126 11.09 16.38 -7.25
N GLY A 127 9.76 16.33 -7.28
CA GLY A 127 8.96 15.62 -8.27
C GLY A 127 7.94 14.72 -7.56
N PHE A 128 6.66 15.07 -7.70
CA PHE A 128 5.55 14.33 -7.11
C PHE A 128 4.98 13.35 -8.12
N TRP A 129 4.92 12.07 -7.77
CA TRP A 129 4.34 11.08 -8.70
C TRP A 129 2.81 11.16 -8.68
N VAL A 130 2.16 11.55 -9.78
CA VAL A 130 0.69 11.58 -9.89
C VAL A 130 0.22 11.17 -11.28
N PRO A 131 -1.03 10.71 -11.41
CA PRO A 131 -1.73 10.69 -12.70
C PRO A 131 -1.66 12.04 -13.39
N ASP A 132 -1.24 12.07 -14.65
CA ASP A 132 -1.30 13.29 -15.46
C ASP A 132 -2.73 13.52 -15.96
N ILE A 133 -3.52 14.23 -15.16
CA ILE A 133 -4.91 14.56 -15.48
C ILE A 133 -5.05 15.65 -16.56
N THR A 134 -3.95 16.25 -17.05
CA THR A 134 -4.02 17.18 -18.21
C THR A 134 -4.34 16.44 -19.50
N GLN A 135 -4.08 15.13 -19.54
CA GLN A 135 -4.36 14.27 -20.69
C GLN A 135 -5.72 13.61 -20.54
N ASP A 136 -6.59 13.78 -21.54
CA ASP A 136 -7.95 13.26 -21.53
C ASP A 136 -8.00 11.72 -21.42
N ASP A 137 -7.03 11.02 -22.02
CA ASP A 137 -6.94 9.55 -21.97
C ASP A 137 -6.66 9.03 -20.55
N VAL A 138 -5.83 9.74 -19.80
CA VAL A 138 -5.54 9.44 -18.39
C VAL A 138 -6.78 9.67 -17.54
N VAL A 139 -7.54 10.74 -17.79
CA VAL A 139 -8.80 11.03 -17.09
C VAL A 139 -9.84 9.94 -17.35
N GLU A 140 -10.00 9.49 -18.60
CA GLU A 140 -10.90 8.39 -18.94
C GLU A 140 -10.51 7.09 -18.23
N ARG A 141 -9.21 6.76 -18.23
CA ARG A 141 -8.68 5.60 -17.50
C ARG A 141 -8.90 5.71 -15.99
N LEU A 142 -8.72 6.91 -15.43
CA LEU A 142 -8.90 7.18 -14.01
C LEU A 142 -10.37 6.98 -13.62
N LYS A 143 -11.33 7.41 -14.45
CA LYS A 143 -12.78 7.22 -14.21
C LYS A 143 -13.17 5.75 -14.08
N VAL A 144 -12.61 4.87 -14.92
CA VAL A 144 -12.95 3.43 -14.91
C VAL A 144 -12.09 2.59 -13.96
N TRP A 145 -11.12 3.19 -13.28
CA TRP A 145 -10.20 2.49 -12.40
C TRP A 145 -10.91 1.94 -11.16
N LYS A 146 -10.57 0.69 -10.79
CA LYS A 146 -11.27 -0.09 -9.74
C LYS A 146 -10.42 -0.36 -8.49
N GLY A 147 -9.34 0.41 -8.28
CA GLY A 147 -8.48 0.24 -7.11
C GLY A 147 -7.34 -0.79 -7.26
N ASP A 148 -7.13 -1.38 -8.45
CA ASP A 148 -6.04 -2.33 -8.68
C ASP A 148 -4.76 -1.61 -9.16
N TRP A 149 -3.64 -1.86 -8.48
CA TRP A 149 -2.32 -1.39 -8.87
C TRP A 149 -1.93 -1.82 -10.30
N LEU A 150 -2.25 -3.06 -10.68
CA LEU A 150 -1.87 -3.57 -12.00
C LEU A 150 -2.60 -2.86 -13.14
N GLY A 151 -3.80 -2.31 -12.90
CA GLY A 151 -4.54 -1.52 -13.88
C GLY A 151 -3.98 -0.11 -14.10
N TRP A 152 -3.05 0.33 -13.25
CA TRP A 152 -2.45 1.66 -13.29
C TRP A 152 -0.93 1.65 -13.52
N ALA A 153 -0.27 0.50 -13.36
CA ALA A 153 1.16 0.39 -13.61
C ALA A 153 1.51 0.92 -15.03
N PRO A 154 2.63 1.67 -15.18
CA PRO A 154 3.07 2.22 -16.45
C PRO A 154 3.36 1.13 -17.50
#